data_AF-A0A2E9VPJ8-F1
#
_entry.id   AF-A0A2E9VPJ8-F1
#
_cell.length_a   1.000
_cell.length_b   1.000
_cell.length_c   1.000
_cell.angle_alpha   90.00
_cell.angle_beta   90.00
_cell.angle_gamma   90.00
#
_symmetry.space_group_name_H-M   'P 1'
#
loop_
_entity.id
_entity.type
_entity.pdbx_description
1 polymer ?
#
loop_
_entity_poly.entity_id
_entity_poly.type
_entity_poly.pdbx_seq_one_letter_code
_entity_poly.pdbx_strand_id
1 'polypeptide(L)'
;KEDGGWRYLPGWSGDMSMFGWHLMALKSAEIAGIDIPEESRTLMVKFLTDRSLGTRKGLAAYHPEYGPEVTAAMTAEGLFCKQMMGIRRSNPASQEATEYLLSEANAPKASLPNLYYWYYGTLAMYQFGGEEWNQWNGQVRELLIAKQRKQGPLAGSWNPDGPWGGYGGRIYSTALATLSLEVYYRFLPLYRINDQ
;
A
#
# COMPACT_ATOMS: atom_id res chain seq x y z
N LYS A 1 5.05 -7.27 -22.17
CA LYS A 1 3.58 -7.46 -22.01
C LYS A 1 2.92 -6.12 -22.28
N GLU A 2 1.76 -6.08 -22.94
CA GLU A 2 1.16 -4.81 -23.40
C GLU A 2 0.61 -3.91 -22.27
N ASP A 3 0.15 -4.48 -21.15
CA ASP A 3 -0.48 -3.70 -20.08
C ASP A 3 0.49 -3.16 -19.02
N GLY A 4 1.70 -3.72 -18.94
CA GLY A 4 2.74 -3.32 -17.99
C GLY A 4 2.58 -3.82 -16.55
N GLY A 5 1.64 -4.74 -16.30
CA GLY A 5 1.37 -5.26 -14.97
C GLY A 5 1.87 -6.69 -14.70
N TRP A 6 1.76 -7.10 -13.44
CA TRP A 6 2.08 -8.45 -12.95
C TRP A 6 0.89 -9.10 -12.26
N ARG A 7 0.91 -10.42 -12.22
CA ARG A 7 -0.09 -11.29 -11.57
C ARG A 7 0.59 -12.59 -11.13
N TYR A 8 -0.17 -13.47 -10.48
CA TYR A 8 0.33 -14.73 -9.89
C TYR A 8 1.03 -15.68 -10.87
N LEU A 9 0.58 -15.74 -12.13
CA LEU A 9 1.17 -16.60 -13.16
C LEU A 9 1.62 -15.80 -14.38
N PRO A 10 2.71 -16.25 -15.06
CA PRO A 10 3.10 -15.69 -16.34
C PRO A 10 1.95 -15.70 -17.36
N GLY A 11 1.90 -14.69 -18.22
CA GLY A 11 0.87 -14.55 -19.25
C GLY A 11 -0.46 -13.93 -18.79
N TRP A 12 -0.77 -13.89 -17.49
CA TRP A 12 -2.03 -13.28 -17.02
C TRP A 12 -1.98 -11.75 -17.07
N SER A 13 -3.14 -11.12 -17.26
CA SER A 13 -3.37 -9.66 -17.17
C SER A 13 -3.04 -9.16 -15.77
N GLY A 14 -2.39 -8.00 -15.65
CA GLY A 14 -1.85 -7.53 -14.37
C GLY A 14 -2.93 -6.99 -13.42
N ASP A 15 -2.80 -7.31 -12.13
CA ASP A 15 -3.65 -6.79 -11.06
C ASP A 15 -2.91 -5.81 -10.14
N MET A 16 -3.66 -4.96 -9.43
CA MET A 16 -3.09 -3.90 -8.61
C MET A 16 -2.31 -4.46 -7.40
N SER A 17 -2.70 -5.63 -6.89
CA SER A 17 -2.10 -6.23 -5.69
C SER A 17 -0.72 -6.82 -5.95
N MET A 18 -0.57 -7.57 -7.05
CA MET A 18 0.72 -8.11 -7.43
C MET A 18 1.61 -7.01 -8.00
N PHE A 19 1.05 -5.98 -8.64
CA PHE A 19 1.82 -4.85 -9.14
C PHE A 19 2.60 -4.13 -8.03
N GLY A 20 1.97 -3.84 -6.89
CA GLY A 20 2.65 -3.09 -5.81
C GLY A 20 3.86 -3.83 -5.24
N TRP A 21 3.76 -5.14 -5.04
CA TRP A 21 4.90 -5.95 -4.59
C TRP A 21 6.06 -5.96 -5.58
N HIS A 22 5.77 -6.11 -6.87
CA HIS A 22 6.80 -6.09 -7.91
C HIS A 22 7.44 -4.70 -8.02
N LEU A 23 6.65 -3.63 -7.95
CA LEU A 23 7.18 -2.27 -7.96
C LEU A 23 8.11 -2.03 -6.77
N MET A 24 7.74 -2.49 -5.57
CA MET A 24 8.59 -2.37 -4.38
C MET A 24 9.92 -3.13 -4.53
N ALA A 25 9.87 -4.33 -5.11
CA ALA A 25 11.08 -5.12 -5.40
C ALA A 25 11.99 -4.41 -6.42
N LEU A 26 11.41 -3.88 -7.51
CA LEU A 26 12.11 -3.10 -8.52
C LEU A 26 12.74 -1.83 -7.92
N LYS A 27 12.00 -1.07 -7.10
CA LYS A 27 12.54 0.09 -6.39
C LYS A 27 13.69 -0.29 -5.46
N SER A 28 13.61 -1.44 -4.80
CA SER A 28 14.71 -1.94 -3.96
C SER A 28 15.95 -2.30 -4.78
N ALA A 29 15.77 -2.86 -5.98
CA ALA A 29 16.86 -3.14 -6.91
C ALA A 29 17.56 -1.85 -7.37
N GLU A 30 16.81 -0.81 -7.73
CA GLU A 30 17.35 0.52 -8.09
C GLU A 30 18.19 1.11 -6.95
N ILE A 31 17.68 1.06 -5.72
CA ILE A 31 18.40 1.53 -4.52
C ILE A 31 19.70 0.72 -4.31
N ALA A 32 19.70 -0.57 -4.65
CA ALA A 32 20.88 -1.43 -4.59
C ALA A 32 21.87 -1.22 -5.77
N GLY A 33 21.60 -0.29 -6.69
CA GLY A 33 22.43 -0.02 -7.86
C GLY A 33 22.24 -1.02 -9.01
N ILE A 34 21.12 -1.76 -9.01
CA ILE A 34 20.74 -2.63 -10.13
C ILE A 34 19.84 -1.83 -11.06
N ASP A 35 20.30 -1.64 -12.30
CA ASP A 35 19.56 -0.90 -13.31
C ASP A 35 18.27 -1.62 -13.72
N ILE A 36 17.21 -0.82 -13.85
CA ILE A 36 15.92 -1.28 -14.36
C ILE A 36 15.72 -0.75 -15.78
N PRO A 37 15.35 -1.60 -16.74
CA PRO A 37 15.11 -1.16 -18.11
C PRO A 37 14.09 -0.01 -18.19
N GLU A 38 14.39 1.01 -18.99
CA GLU A 38 13.51 2.18 -19.18
C GLU A 38 12.12 1.78 -19.70
N GLU A 39 12.06 0.76 -20.55
CA GLU A 39 10.80 0.18 -21.02
C GLU A 39 9.93 -0.32 -19.86
N SER A 40 10.54 -0.93 -18.84
CA SER A 40 9.81 -1.39 -17.65
C SER A 40 9.22 -0.21 -16.87
N ARG A 41 9.94 0.91 -16.75
CA ARG A 41 9.40 2.14 -16.13
C ARG A 41 8.22 2.70 -16.92
N THR A 42 8.35 2.77 -18.24
CA THR A 42 7.29 3.25 -19.13
C THR A 42 6.01 2.40 -18.98
N LEU A 43 6.18 1.08 -18.96
CA LEU A 43 5.09 0.13 -18.76
C LEU A 43 4.44 0.25 -17.37
N MET A 44 5.21 0.49 -16.31
CA MET A 44 4.65 0.74 -14.97
C MET A 44 3.81 2.01 -14.93
N VAL A 45 4.26 3.10 -15.57
CA VAL A 45 3.47 4.35 -15.67
C VAL A 45 2.18 4.11 -16.45
N LYS A 46 2.26 3.39 -17.57
CA LYS A 46 1.10 3.00 -18.36
C LYS A 46 0.09 2.21 -17.52
N PHE A 47 0.55 1.18 -16.81
CA PHE A 47 -0.30 0.35 -15.96
C PHE A 47 -1.03 1.19 -14.90
N LEU A 48 -0.30 2.03 -14.16
CA LEU A 48 -0.89 2.90 -13.14
C LEU A 48 -1.91 3.88 -13.72
N THR A 49 -1.64 4.43 -14.91
CA THR A 49 -2.57 5.32 -15.62
C THR A 49 -3.84 4.57 -16.00
N ASP A 50 -3.72 3.42 -16.65
CA ASP A 50 -4.85 2.63 -17.15
C ASP A 50 -5.72 2.05 -16.04
N ARG A 51 -5.12 1.76 -14.87
CA ARG A 51 -5.84 1.25 -13.69
C ARG A 51 -6.42 2.34 -12.78
N SER A 52 -6.22 3.62 -13.10
CA SER A 52 -6.70 4.72 -12.26
C SER A 52 -8.19 5.00 -12.43
N LEU A 53 -8.90 4.96 -11.29
CA LEU A 53 -10.32 5.26 -11.14
C LEU A 53 -10.53 6.56 -10.34
N GLY A 54 -11.78 6.95 -10.16
CA GLY A 54 -12.14 8.21 -9.49
C GLY A 54 -12.11 9.40 -10.43
N THR A 55 -12.68 10.50 -9.97
CA THR A 55 -12.82 11.74 -10.76
C THR A 55 -11.48 12.42 -11.00
N ARG A 56 -10.56 12.29 -10.04
CA ARG A 56 -9.21 12.85 -10.08
C ARG A 56 -8.14 11.78 -10.30
N LYS A 57 -8.54 10.56 -10.68
CA LYS A 57 -7.63 9.44 -10.97
C LYS A 57 -6.83 8.96 -9.75
N GLY A 58 -7.35 9.14 -8.53
CA GLY A 58 -6.72 8.71 -7.29
C GLY A 58 -7.09 7.31 -6.83
N LEU A 59 -8.25 6.81 -7.25
CA LEU A 59 -8.83 5.56 -6.74
C LEU A 59 -8.37 4.34 -7.54
N ALA A 60 -8.47 3.15 -6.96
CA ALA A 60 -8.13 1.91 -7.66
C ALA A 60 -9.02 0.73 -7.23
N ALA A 61 -9.16 -0.20 -8.17
CA ALA A 61 -9.80 -1.50 -7.99
C ALA A 61 -8.77 -2.63 -8.19
N TYR A 62 -9.12 -3.86 -7.85
CA TYR A 62 -8.21 -4.99 -7.91
C TYR A 62 -7.80 -5.35 -9.34
N HIS A 63 -8.79 -5.64 -10.19
CA HIS A 63 -8.57 -6.01 -11.59
C HIS A 63 -9.82 -5.68 -12.42
N PRO A 64 -9.70 -5.08 -13.62
CA PRO A 64 -10.87 -4.61 -14.37
C PRO A 64 -11.86 -5.70 -14.78
N GLU A 65 -11.40 -6.95 -14.96
CA GLU A 65 -12.29 -8.08 -15.27
C GLU A 65 -13.29 -8.39 -14.14
N TYR A 66 -13.01 -8.00 -12.91
CA TYR A 66 -13.94 -8.16 -11.77
C TYR A 66 -14.78 -6.90 -11.51
N GLY A 67 -14.72 -5.92 -12.41
CA GLY A 67 -15.44 -4.65 -12.31
C GLY A 67 -14.64 -3.54 -11.63
N PRO A 68 -15.15 -2.29 -11.69
CA PRO A 68 -14.47 -1.10 -11.17
C PRO A 68 -14.70 -0.92 -9.66
N GLU A 69 -14.87 -2.00 -8.89
CA GLU A 69 -15.13 -1.90 -7.46
C GLU A 69 -13.91 -1.33 -6.75
N VAL A 70 -13.99 -0.05 -6.41
CA VAL A 70 -12.95 0.65 -5.68
C VAL A 70 -12.87 0.09 -4.28
N THR A 71 -11.66 -0.23 -3.84
CA THR A 71 -11.40 -0.68 -2.47
C THR A 71 -10.31 0.16 -1.82
N ALA A 72 -10.37 0.27 -0.49
CA ALA A 72 -9.37 0.98 0.29
C ALA A 72 -7.98 0.34 0.19
N ALA A 73 -7.91 -1.00 0.15
CA ALA A 73 -6.65 -1.73 -0.04
C ALA A 73 -5.96 -1.36 -1.36
N MET A 74 -6.70 -1.45 -2.48
CA MET A 74 -6.14 -1.18 -3.81
C MET A 74 -5.85 0.31 -4.00
N THR A 75 -6.68 1.19 -3.44
CA THR A 75 -6.44 2.64 -3.48
C THR A 75 -5.18 3.03 -2.71
N ALA A 76 -4.97 2.46 -1.52
CA ALA A 76 -3.73 2.67 -0.75
C ALA A 76 -2.49 2.19 -1.50
N GLU A 77 -2.54 0.98 -2.06
CA GLU A 77 -1.45 0.42 -2.84
C GLU A 77 -1.16 1.21 -4.12
N GLY A 78 -2.21 1.63 -4.84
CA GLY A 78 -2.10 2.47 -6.01
C GLY A 78 -1.51 3.85 -5.70
N LEU A 79 -1.90 4.46 -4.57
CA LEU A 79 -1.29 5.72 -4.10
C LEU A 79 0.19 5.54 -3.81
N PHE A 80 0.55 4.51 -3.03
CA PHE A 80 1.95 4.19 -2.74
C PHE A 80 2.78 4.00 -4.01
N CYS A 81 2.28 3.21 -4.96
CA CYS A 81 2.95 2.97 -6.24
C CYS A 81 3.16 4.27 -7.04
N LYS A 82 2.14 5.13 -7.13
CA LYS A 82 2.26 6.43 -7.80
C LYS A 82 3.30 7.31 -7.12
N GLN A 83 3.38 7.31 -5.78
CA GLN A 83 4.39 8.08 -5.03
C GLN A 83 5.81 7.56 -5.28
N MET A 84 6.00 6.23 -5.31
CA MET A 84 7.28 5.62 -5.68
C MET A 84 7.70 5.94 -7.13
N MET A 85 6.73 6.26 -7.99
CA MET A 85 6.95 6.74 -9.36
C MET A 85 7.00 8.27 -9.48
N GLY A 86 7.02 9.00 -8.36
CA GLY A 86 7.26 10.44 -8.32
C GLY A 86 6.02 11.32 -8.36
N ILE A 87 4.80 10.77 -8.17
CA ILE A 87 3.61 11.63 -8.04
C ILE A 87 3.75 12.53 -6.80
N ARG A 88 3.48 13.82 -6.98
CA ARG A 88 3.57 14.81 -5.90
C ARG A 88 2.32 14.76 -5.03
N ARG A 89 2.49 15.06 -3.73
CA ARG A 89 1.39 15.26 -2.78
C ARG A 89 0.31 16.23 -3.29
N SER A 90 0.71 17.32 -3.95
CA SER A 90 -0.21 18.33 -4.50
C SER A 90 -0.99 17.86 -5.73
N ASN A 91 -0.68 16.69 -6.28
CA ASN A 91 -1.42 16.14 -7.41
C ASN A 91 -2.86 15.79 -6.98
N PRO A 92 -3.90 16.17 -7.76
CA PRO A 92 -5.29 15.87 -7.45
C PRO A 92 -5.59 14.38 -7.19
N ALA A 93 -4.89 13.46 -7.86
CA ALA A 93 -5.02 12.02 -7.63
C ALA A 93 -4.53 11.62 -6.23
N SER A 94 -3.47 12.24 -5.74
CA SER A 94 -2.94 11.97 -4.40
C SER A 94 -3.88 12.48 -3.31
N GLN A 95 -4.47 13.66 -3.53
CA GLN A 95 -5.48 14.24 -2.64
C GLN A 95 -6.74 13.35 -2.59
N GLU A 96 -7.28 12.94 -3.76
CA GLU A 96 -8.47 12.08 -3.83
C GLU A 96 -8.28 10.74 -3.13
N ALA A 97 -7.13 10.09 -3.33
CA ALA A 97 -6.81 8.84 -2.65
C ALA A 97 -6.76 9.05 -1.13
N THR A 98 -6.09 10.10 -0.66
CA THR A 98 -5.91 10.39 0.77
C THR A 98 -7.25 10.70 1.45
N GLU A 99 -8.07 11.56 0.83
CA GLU A 99 -9.43 11.87 1.29
C GLU A 99 -10.29 10.59 1.39
N TYR A 100 -10.20 9.71 0.38
CA TYR A 100 -10.94 8.45 0.37
C TYR A 100 -10.51 7.51 1.50
N LEU A 101 -9.20 7.39 1.75
CA LEU A 101 -8.62 6.54 2.80
C LEU A 101 -8.93 7.04 4.22
N LEU A 102 -8.99 8.36 4.42
CA LEU A 102 -9.31 8.98 5.70
C LEU A 102 -10.80 9.17 5.94
N SER A 103 -11.65 8.93 4.94
CA SER A 103 -13.10 8.99 5.11
C SER A 103 -13.58 8.04 6.20
N GLU A 104 -14.69 8.38 6.85
CA GLU A 104 -15.26 7.56 7.93
C GLU A 104 -15.44 6.10 7.50
N ALA A 105 -15.84 5.84 6.26
CA ALA A 105 -16.07 4.48 5.77
C ALA A 105 -14.78 3.64 5.70
N ASN A 106 -13.64 4.25 5.37
CA ASN A 106 -12.40 3.54 5.03
C ASN A 106 -11.28 3.68 6.06
N ALA A 107 -11.39 4.63 6.99
CA ALA A 107 -10.40 4.81 8.04
C ALA A 107 -10.22 3.50 8.84
N PRO A 108 -9.01 3.18 9.33
CA PRO A 108 -8.74 1.94 10.05
C PRO A 108 -9.63 1.75 11.28
N LYS A 109 -10.38 0.64 11.38
CA LYS A 109 -11.29 0.38 12.51
C LYS A 109 -11.07 -1.00 13.11
N ALA A 110 -11.19 -1.09 14.43
CA ALA A 110 -11.09 -2.36 15.15
C ALA A 110 -12.12 -3.40 14.69
N SER A 111 -13.32 -2.96 14.29
CA SER A 111 -14.42 -3.79 13.83
C SER A 111 -14.19 -4.42 12.45
N LEU A 112 -13.28 -3.86 11.64
CA LEU A 112 -12.99 -4.30 10.29
C LEU A 112 -11.46 -4.45 10.09
N PRO A 113 -10.80 -5.36 10.80
CA PRO A 113 -9.35 -5.51 10.72
C PRO A 113 -8.93 -6.01 9.34
N ASN A 114 -7.98 -5.33 8.73
CA ASN A 114 -7.38 -5.75 7.46
C ASN A 114 -5.90 -5.34 7.43
N LEU A 115 -5.02 -6.26 7.84
CA LEU A 115 -3.59 -5.99 7.96
C LEU A 115 -2.90 -5.71 6.62
N TYR A 116 -3.38 -6.30 5.52
CA TYR A 116 -2.88 -6.00 4.17
C TYR A 116 -3.13 -4.53 3.82
N TYR A 117 -4.38 -4.10 4.02
CA TYR A 117 -4.79 -2.73 3.80
C TYR A 117 -4.04 -1.78 4.73
N TRP A 118 -3.95 -2.09 6.03
CA TRP A 118 -3.27 -1.22 6.98
C TRP A 118 -1.79 -1.08 6.67
N TYR A 119 -1.13 -2.13 6.19
CA TYR A 119 0.26 -2.05 5.76
C TYR A 119 0.44 -1.10 4.57
N TYR A 120 -0.27 -1.32 3.45
CA TYR A 120 -0.16 -0.44 2.29
C TYR A 120 -0.64 0.98 2.56
N GLY A 121 -1.70 1.15 3.35
CA GLY A 121 -2.16 2.46 3.77
C GLY A 121 -1.11 3.17 4.62
N THR A 122 -0.42 2.46 5.51
CA THR A 122 0.68 3.04 6.29
C THR A 122 1.84 3.47 5.39
N LEU A 123 2.23 2.67 4.40
CA LEU A 123 3.24 3.05 3.41
C LEU A 123 2.83 4.31 2.63
N ALA A 124 1.61 4.35 2.10
CA ALA A 124 1.11 5.44 1.29
C ALA A 124 0.97 6.75 2.08
N MET A 125 0.38 6.66 3.28
CA MET A 125 0.15 7.81 4.15
C MET A 125 1.46 8.33 4.73
N TYR A 126 2.42 7.45 5.06
CA TYR A 126 3.75 7.88 5.48
C TYR A 126 4.45 8.70 4.39
N GLN A 127 4.39 8.21 3.15
CA GLN A 127 4.97 8.89 2.01
C GLN A 127 4.23 10.19 1.66
N PHE A 128 2.93 10.29 1.95
CA PHE A 128 2.14 11.52 1.80
C PHE A 128 2.49 12.57 2.86
N GLY A 129 2.74 12.11 4.10
CA GLY A 129 3.17 12.94 5.24
C GLY A 129 2.10 13.92 5.74
N GLY A 130 2.51 14.86 6.60
CA GLY A 130 1.63 15.91 7.14
C GLY A 130 0.60 15.40 8.15
N GLU A 131 -0.51 16.12 8.28
CA GLU A 131 -1.54 15.81 9.28
C GLU A 131 -2.29 14.51 8.96
N GLU A 132 -2.42 14.20 7.67
CA GLU A 132 -3.04 13.00 7.14
C GLU A 132 -2.27 11.75 7.59
N TRP A 133 -0.94 11.82 7.57
CA TRP A 133 -0.08 10.79 8.16
C TRP A 133 -0.29 10.67 9.66
N ASN A 134 -0.30 11.79 10.39
CA ASN A 134 -0.47 11.78 11.85
C ASN A 134 -1.78 11.11 12.26
N GLN A 135 -2.87 11.46 11.57
CA GLN A 135 -4.19 10.88 11.78
C GLN A 135 -4.19 9.37 11.51
N TRP A 136 -3.69 8.95 10.33
CA TRP A 136 -3.62 7.54 9.96
C TRP A 136 -2.76 6.73 10.94
N ASN A 137 -1.53 7.18 11.20
CA ASN A 137 -0.57 6.47 12.03
C ASN A 137 -1.05 6.39 13.48
N GLY A 138 -1.62 7.48 14.02
CA GLY A 138 -2.23 7.46 15.35
C GLY A 138 -3.27 6.33 15.46
N GLN A 139 -4.17 6.24 14.48
CA GLN A 139 -5.22 5.23 14.50
C GLN A 139 -4.70 3.80 14.33
N VAL A 140 -3.85 3.53 13.32
CA VAL A 140 -3.30 2.18 13.09
C VAL A 140 -2.43 1.73 14.26
N ARG A 141 -1.57 2.61 14.80
CA ARG A 141 -0.67 2.28 15.91
C ARG A 141 -1.46 1.86 17.15
N GLU A 142 -2.45 2.65 17.58
CA GLU A 142 -3.25 2.32 18.75
C GLU A 142 -4.01 1.00 18.55
N LEU A 143 -4.57 0.76 17.37
CA LEU A 143 -5.26 -0.50 17.04
C LEU A 143 -4.32 -1.72 17.12
N LEU A 144 -3.11 -1.60 16.59
CA LEU A 144 -2.13 -2.69 16.60
C LEU A 144 -1.61 -2.94 18.02
N ILE A 145 -1.25 -1.91 18.78
CA ILE A 145 -0.79 -2.05 20.17
C ILE A 145 -1.89 -2.69 21.04
N ALA A 146 -3.14 -2.27 20.87
CA ALA A 146 -4.26 -2.84 21.62
C ALA A 146 -4.49 -4.33 21.30
N LYS A 147 -4.27 -4.75 20.05
CA LYS A 147 -4.46 -6.13 19.60
C LYS A 147 -3.26 -7.05 19.83
N GLN A 148 -2.09 -6.51 20.17
CA GLN A 148 -0.90 -7.32 20.40
C GLN A 148 -1.10 -8.21 21.62
N ARG A 149 -0.76 -9.50 21.50
CA ARG A 149 -0.75 -10.40 22.66
C ARG A 149 0.37 -9.99 23.61
N LYS A 150 0.04 -9.73 24.87
CA LYS A 150 1.02 -9.26 25.88
C LYS A 150 1.58 -10.38 26.77
N GLN A 151 0.98 -11.55 26.75
CA GLN A 151 1.29 -12.63 27.70
C GLN A 151 1.23 -14.01 27.04
N GLY A 152 1.89 -14.97 27.70
CA GLY A 152 1.95 -16.37 27.30
C GLY A 152 2.93 -16.64 26.14
N PRO A 153 2.94 -17.88 25.61
CA PRO A 153 3.91 -18.31 24.59
C PRO A 153 3.83 -17.55 23.26
N LEU A 154 2.76 -16.80 23.04
CA LEU A 154 2.50 -16.04 21.82
C LEU A 154 2.60 -14.52 22.06
N ALA A 155 3.17 -14.09 23.19
CA ALA A 155 3.41 -12.67 23.46
C ALA A 155 4.23 -12.03 22.33
N GLY A 156 3.91 -10.78 21.98
CA GLY A 156 4.50 -10.05 20.86
C GLY A 156 3.84 -10.31 19.50
N SER A 157 2.95 -11.30 19.39
CA SER A 157 2.27 -11.64 18.13
C SER A 157 0.86 -11.05 18.00
N TRP A 158 0.32 -11.10 16.78
CA TRP A 158 -1.07 -10.74 16.47
C TRP A 158 -1.85 -11.97 16.04
N ASN A 159 -3.12 -12.04 16.43
CA ASN A 159 -4.01 -13.11 15.98
C ASN A 159 -4.31 -12.97 14.48
N PRO A 160 -4.58 -14.10 13.79
CA PRO A 160 -4.97 -14.11 12.38
C PRO A 160 -6.39 -13.60 12.14
N ASP A 161 -6.62 -12.32 12.42
CA ASP A 161 -7.90 -11.64 12.18
C ASP A 161 -7.98 -11.11 10.73
N GLY A 162 -9.20 -10.84 10.27
CA GLY A 162 -9.45 -10.17 8.99
C GLY A 162 -9.44 -11.11 7.77
N PRO A 163 -9.60 -10.56 6.55
CA PRO A 163 -9.85 -11.34 5.34
C PRO A 163 -8.71 -12.30 4.97
N TRP A 164 -7.48 -11.96 5.34
CA TRP A 164 -6.28 -12.73 4.99
C TRP A 164 -5.70 -13.53 6.14
N GLY A 165 -6.26 -13.39 7.35
CA GLY A 165 -5.77 -14.07 8.55
C GLY A 165 -5.85 -15.59 8.44
N GLY A 166 -6.94 -16.12 7.91
CA GLY A 166 -7.12 -17.58 7.72
C GLY A 166 -6.13 -18.20 6.73
N TYR A 167 -5.67 -17.43 5.74
CA TYR A 167 -4.71 -17.88 4.73
C TYR A 167 -3.27 -17.80 5.21
N GLY A 168 -2.86 -16.64 5.75
CA GLY A 168 -1.47 -16.39 6.14
C GLY A 168 -1.13 -16.80 7.58
N GLY A 169 -2.15 -17.00 8.42
CA GLY A 169 -1.98 -17.36 9.82
C GLY A 169 -1.26 -16.31 10.66
N ARG A 170 -0.79 -16.73 11.84
CA ARG A 170 -0.14 -15.85 12.82
C ARG A 170 1.16 -15.23 12.30
N ILE A 171 1.92 -15.93 11.46
CA ILE A 171 3.17 -15.45 10.89
C ILE A 171 2.89 -14.22 10.04
N TYR A 172 1.98 -14.33 9.07
CA TYR A 172 1.55 -13.22 8.23
C TYR A 172 1.04 -12.04 9.07
N SER A 173 0.14 -12.30 10.03
CA SER A 173 -0.45 -11.23 10.84
C SER A 173 0.59 -10.50 11.68
N THR A 174 1.53 -11.25 12.27
CA THR A 174 2.61 -10.67 13.06
C THR A 174 3.59 -9.88 12.19
N ALA A 175 3.93 -10.41 11.02
CA ALA A 175 4.81 -9.75 10.07
C ALA A 175 4.21 -8.42 9.60
N LEU A 176 2.96 -8.40 9.10
CA LEU A 176 2.34 -7.16 8.61
C LEU A 176 2.08 -6.14 9.72
N ALA A 177 1.68 -6.59 10.92
CA ALA A 177 1.53 -5.69 12.06
C ALA A 177 2.87 -5.03 12.42
N THR A 178 3.95 -5.82 12.49
CA THR A 178 5.30 -5.31 12.79
C THR A 178 5.78 -4.36 11.68
N LEU A 179 5.65 -4.77 10.41
CA LEU A 179 6.02 -3.95 9.25
C LEU A 179 5.27 -2.61 9.23
N SER A 180 3.99 -2.60 9.62
CA SER A 180 3.20 -1.37 9.73
C SER A 180 3.70 -0.47 10.86
N LEU A 181 4.09 -1.05 12.00
CA LEU A 181 4.62 -0.29 13.14
C LEU A 181 6.03 0.26 12.90
N GLU A 182 6.81 -0.31 11.98
CA GLU A 182 8.19 0.10 11.73
C GLU A 182 8.41 1.02 10.51
N VAL A 183 7.37 1.30 9.71
CA VAL A 183 7.49 2.03 8.43
C VAL A 183 8.36 3.29 8.57
N TYR A 184 8.16 4.07 9.61
CA TYR A 184 8.84 5.35 9.84
C TYR A 184 10.24 5.25 10.48
N TYR A 185 10.68 4.05 10.87
CA TYR A 185 12.08 3.77 11.21
C TYR A 185 12.88 3.23 10.01
N ARG A 186 12.19 2.62 9.04
CA ARG A 186 12.81 1.89 7.93
C ARG A 186 12.90 2.68 6.64
N PHE A 187 11.90 3.49 6.32
CA PHE A 187 11.88 4.29 5.10
C PHE A 187 12.21 5.75 5.43
N LEU A 188 13.18 6.33 4.72
CA LEU A 188 13.29 7.78 4.66
C LEU A 188 12.13 8.29 3.80
N PRO A 189 11.40 9.34 4.21
CA PRO A 189 10.35 9.90 3.37
C PRO A 189 10.95 10.36 2.04
N LEU A 190 10.45 9.89 0.88
CA LEU A 190 11.09 10.21 -0.41
C LEU A 190 11.18 11.71 -0.71
N TYR A 191 10.34 12.55 -0.08
CA TYR A 191 10.43 14.00 -0.25
C TYR A 191 11.78 14.55 0.24
N ARG A 192 12.41 13.92 1.24
CA ARG A 192 13.74 14.34 1.74
C ARG A 192 14.88 13.92 0.82
N ILE A 193 14.65 12.94 -0.06
CA ILE A 193 15.66 12.48 -1.02
C ILE A 193 15.64 13.36 -2.28
N ASN A 194 14.47 13.88 -2.66
CA ASN A 194 14.31 14.75 -3.84
C ASN A 194 14.56 16.25 -3.56
N ASP A 195 14.83 16.62 -2.31
CA ASP A 195 15.22 17.97 -1.88
C ASP A 195 16.77 18.13 -1.81
N GLN A 196 17.53 17.15 -2.30
CA GLN A 196 18.98 17.22 -2.55
C GLN A 196 19.25 17.18 -4.06
#